data_AF-A0A2E3DMZ5-F1
#
_entry.id   AF-A0A2E3DMZ5-F1
#
_cell.length_a   1.000
_cell.length_b   1.000
_cell.length_c   1.000
_cell.angle_alpha   90.00
_cell.angle_beta   90.00
_cell.angle_gamma   90.00
#
_symmetry.space_group_name_H-M   'P 1'
#
loop_
_entity.id
_entity.type
_entity.pdbx_description
1 polymer ?
#
loop_
_entity_poly.entity_id
_entity_poly.type
_entity_poly.pdbx_seq_one_letter_code
_entity_poly.pdbx_strand_id
1 'polypeptide(L)'
;MLVALNLQRIDNIIAGFAASKDKYVLYINTSNWYYMNDDTKKAQIKEYYKDYIPVDTGEHAEVFDSPDTFIEFKTEINATATAFDWFPQKTELQDSDYYIEVYVVAPNGTIPYNNLGITPTS
;
A
#
# COMPACT_ATOMS: atom_id res chain seq x y z
N MET A 1 7.17 -26.99 -26.21
CA MET A 1 6.39 -26.63 -25.00
C MET A 1 6.80 -25.22 -24.61
N LEU A 2 5.95 -24.23 -24.86
CA LEU A 2 6.17 -22.85 -24.44
C LEU A 2 5.68 -22.72 -23.01
N VAL A 3 6.62 -22.63 -22.07
CA VAL A 3 6.31 -22.22 -20.70
C VAL A 3 6.59 -20.73 -20.64
N ALA A 4 5.53 -19.93 -20.70
CA ALA A 4 5.63 -18.53 -20.33
C ALA A 4 5.82 -18.49 -18.81
N LEU A 5 7.02 -18.12 -18.37
CA LEU A 5 7.25 -17.69 -17.00
C LEU A 5 6.38 -16.46 -16.78
N ASN A 6 5.20 -16.64 -16.15
CA ASN A 6 4.54 -15.51 -15.50
C ASN A 6 5.55 -15.05 -14.44
N LEU A 7 6.20 -13.91 -14.69
CA LEU A 7 6.79 -13.10 -13.61
C LEU A 7 5.75 -13.11 -12.49
N GLN A 8 6.11 -13.66 -11.33
CA GLN A 8 5.19 -13.71 -10.21
C GLN A 8 4.71 -12.27 -9.98
N ARG A 9 3.43 -12.02 -10.26
CA ARG A 9 2.82 -10.73 -9.97
C ARG A 9 2.99 -10.49 -8.48
N ILE A 10 3.30 -9.26 -8.10
CA ILE A 10 3.55 -8.89 -6.71
C ILE A 10 2.40 -9.37 -5.80
N ASP A 11 1.17 -9.34 -6.31
CA ASP A 11 -0.03 -9.91 -5.68
C ASP A 11 0.12 -11.38 -5.25
N ASN A 12 0.72 -12.23 -6.09
CA ASN A 12 0.96 -13.64 -5.78
C ASN A 12 2.05 -13.81 -4.72
N ILE A 13 3.05 -12.92 -4.70
CA ILE A 13 4.11 -12.91 -3.69
C ILE A 13 3.52 -12.51 -2.34
N ILE A 14 2.71 -11.45 -2.32
CA ILE A 14 2.05 -10.95 -1.11
C ILE A 14 1.08 -11.99 -0.56
N ALA A 15 0.24 -12.58 -1.40
CA ALA A 15 -0.70 -13.63 -0.98
C ALA A 15 0.03 -14.86 -0.44
N GLY A 16 1.12 -15.29 -1.10
CA GLY A 16 1.96 -16.38 -0.60
C GLY A 16 2.62 -16.05 0.74
N PHE A 17 3.08 -14.81 0.91
CA PHE A 17 3.68 -14.34 2.15
C PHE A 17 2.66 -14.28 3.30
N ALA A 18 1.50 -13.66 3.06
CA ALA A 18 0.38 -13.59 4.00
C ALA A 18 -0.07 -14.98 4.45
N ALA A 19 -0.22 -15.92 3.52
CA ALA A 19 -0.56 -17.31 3.80
C ALA A 19 0.53 -18.03 4.61
N SER A 20 1.80 -17.86 4.24
CA SER A 20 2.92 -18.53 4.91
C SER A 20 3.11 -18.09 6.37
N LYS A 21 2.75 -16.84 6.69
CA LYS A 21 2.91 -16.26 8.03
C LYS A 21 1.62 -16.24 8.86
N ASP A 22 0.49 -16.58 8.25
CA ASP A 22 -0.83 -16.40 8.84
C ASP A 22 -1.00 -14.96 9.37
N LYS A 23 -0.79 -13.99 8.47
CA LYS A 23 -0.83 -12.55 8.75
C LYS A 23 -1.63 -11.81 7.68
N TYR A 24 -2.21 -10.68 8.08
CA TYR A 24 -2.75 -9.70 7.16
C TYR A 24 -1.61 -8.78 6.73
N VAL A 25 -1.50 -8.53 5.43
CA VAL A 25 -0.39 -7.74 4.88
C VAL A 25 -0.96 -6.50 4.22
N LEU A 26 -0.57 -5.32 4.73
CA LEU A 26 -0.78 -4.06 4.02
C LEU A 26 0.34 -3.91 3.00
N TYR A 27 -0.02 -3.86 1.73
CA TYR A 27 0.89 -3.50 0.66
C TYR A 27 0.72 -2.03 0.31
N ILE A 28 1.87 -1.35 0.17
CA ILE A 28 1.95 0.08 -0.13
C ILE A 28 2.78 0.24 -1.39
N ASN A 29 2.16 0.81 -2.44
CA ASN A 29 2.82 1.09 -3.71
C ASN A 29 3.08 2.60 -3.86
N THR A 30 4.33 3.00 -3.65
CA THR A 30 4.78 4.37 -3.86
C THR A 30 5.45 4.57 -5.22
N SER A 31 5.38 3.61 -6.15
CA SER A 31 6.12 3.63 -7.43
C SER A 31 5.88 4.91 -8.24
N ASN A 32 4.62 5.40 -8.29
CA ASN A 32 4.28 6.64 -9.00
C ASN A 32 5.03 7.85 -8.43
N TRP A 33 5.12 7.94 -7.10
CA TRP A 33 5.90 8.98 -6.41
C TRP A 33 7.41 8.74 -6.53
N TYR A 34 7.86 7.48 -6.35
CA TYR A 34 9.27 7.10 -6.29
C TYR A 34 9.98 7.40 -7.62
N TYR A 35 9.34 7.08 -8.74
CA TYR A 35 9.87 7.28 -10.09
C TYR A 35 9.43 8.60 -10.73
N MET A 36 8.75 9.48 -9.99
CA MET A 36 8.42 10.82 -10.48
C MET A 36 9.70 11.63 -10.73
N ASN A 37 9.73 12.37 -11.84
CA ASN A 37 10.88 13.23 -12.21
C ASN A 37 10.83 14.64 -11.61
N ASP A 38 9.85 14.93 -10.74
CA ASP A 38 9.68 16.23 -10.08
C ASP A 38 10.02 16.12 -8.59
N ASP A 39 11.25 16.49 -8.24
CA ASP A 39 11.74 16.45 -6.87
C ASP A 39 10.99 17.41 -5.93
N THR A 40 10.48 18.53 -6.46
CA THR A 40 9.70 19.49 -5.65
C THR A 40 8.37 18.87 -5.26
N LYS A 41 7.69 18.26 -6.22
CA LYS A 41 6.44 17.54 -6.00
C LYS A 41 6.62 16.35 -5.06
N LYS A 42 7.71 15.58 -5.24
CA LYS A 42 8.05 14.48 -4.33
C LYS A 42 8.22 14.95 -2.89
N ALA A 43 8.91 16.06 -2.68
CA ALA A 43 9.08 16.66 -1.35
C ALA A 43 7.74 17.12 -0.75
N GLN A 44 6.86 17.74 -1.55
CA GLN A 44 5.53 18.16 -1.12
C GLN A 44 4.64 16.99 -0.70
N ILE A 45 4.63 15.90 -1.48
CA ILE A 45 3.86 14.69 -1.14
C ILE A 45 4.42 14.03 0.11
N LYS A 46 5.75 13.90 0.21
CA LYS A 46 6.39 13.34 1.42
C LYS A 46 6.08 14.16 2.67
N GLU A 47 6.03 15.49 2.56
CA GLU A 47 5.62 16.37 3.66
C GLU A 47 4.15 16.16 4.05
N TYR A 48 3.25 16.09 3.06
CA TYR A 48 1.82 15.87 3.29
C TYR A 48 1.53 14.60 4.11
N TYR A 49 2.25 13.51 3.83
CA TYR A 49 2.05 12.24 4.54
C TYR A 49 2.57 12.22 5.99
N LYS A 50 3.29 13.26 6.46
CA LYS A 50 3.73 13.34 7.87
C LYS A 50 2.56 13.53 8.84
N ASP A 51 1.44 14.07 8.37
CA ASP A 51 0.24 14.26 9.19
C ASP A 51 -0.57 12.96 9.35
N TYR A 52 -0.28 11.94 8.52
CA TYR A 52 -1.01 10.68 8.48
C TYR A 52 -0.18 9.49 8.97
N ILE A 53 1.10 9.43 8.57
CA ILE A 53 2.01 8.33 8.90
C ILE A 53 2.94 8.79 10.03
N PRO A 54 3.01 8.04 11.15
CA PRO A 54 3.91 8.33 12.26
C PRO A 54 5.36 8.53 11.83
N VAL A 55 5.96 9.64 12.30
CA VAL A 55 7.36 10.01 12.02
C VAL A 55 8.29 9.56 13.15
N ASP A 56 7.77 9.51 14.38
CA ASP A 56 8.51 9.18 15.61
C ASP A 56 8.89 7.70 15.70
N THR A 57 8.10 6.82 15.10
CA THR A 57 8.34 5.37 15.04
C THR A 57 9.10 4.92 13.78
N GLY A 58 9.32 5.84 12.82
CA GLY A 58 10.17 5.63 11.64
C GLY A 58 9.46 5.13 10.37
N GLU A 59 8.19 4.74 10.45
CA GLU A 59 7.42 4.16 9.34
C GLU A 59 7.26 5.15 8.18
N HIS A 60 7.14 6.45 8.47
CA HIS A 60 7.13 7.48 7.43
C HIS A 60 8.39 7.40 6.55
N ALA A 61 9.57 7.21 7.16
CA ALA A 61 10.81 7.11 6.39
C ALA A 61 10.83 5.83 5.54
N GLU A 62 10.43 4.70 6.12
CA GLU A 62 10.44 3.39 5.46
C GLU A 62 9.47 3.32 4.27
N VAL A 63 8.27 3.89 4.40
CA VAL A 63 7.27 3.93 3.31
C VAL A 63 7.81 4.63 2.06
N PHE A 64 8.63 5.66 2.25
CA PHE A 64 9.18 6.46 1.15
C PHE A 64 10.61 6.06 0.73
N ASP A 65 11.19 4.98 1.28
CA ASP A 65 12.53 4.50 0.92
C ASP A 65 12.49 3.46 -0.21
N SER A 66 11.36 2.78 -0.40
CA SER A 66 11.13 1.74 -1.40
C SER A 66 9.85 2.00 -2.21
N PRO A 67 9.81 1.67 -3.51
CA PRO A 67 8.57 1.74 -4.33
C PRO A 67 7.49 0.75 -3.85
N ASP A 68 7.90 -0.32 -3.17
CA ASP A 68 7.06 -1.39 -2.64
C ASP A 68 7.41 -1.63 -1.18
N THR A 69 6.43 -1.46 -0.29
CA THR A 69 6.58 -1.69 1.16
C THR A 69 5.45 -2.59 1.67
N PHE A 70 5.77 -3.46 2.64
CA PHE A 70 4.82 -4.40 3.24
C PHE A 70 4.83 -4.25 4.76
N ILE A 71 3.64 -4.19 5.37
CA ILE A 71 3.49 -4.16 6.83
C ILE A 71 2.61 -5.33 7.28
N GLU A 72 3.09 -6.08 8.28
CA GLU A 72 2.42 -7.28 8.79
C GLU A 72 1.52 -6.94 9.99
N PHE A 73 0.30 -7.47 9.97
CA PHE A 73 -0.68 -7.31 11.04
C PHE A 73 -1.24 -8.67 11.48
N LYS A 74 -1.56 -8.76 12.77
CA LYS A 74 -2.21 -9.95 13.35
C LYS A 74 -3.70 -10.05 13.01
N THR A 75 -4.36 -8.92 12.74
CA THR A 75 -5.81 -8.85 12.53
C THR A 75 -6.13 -8.01 11.30
N GLU A 76 -7.22 -8.36 10.63
CA GLU A 76 -7.76 -7.59 9.50
C GLU A 76 -8.10 -6.16 9.91
N ILE A 77 -8.73 -6.01 11.07
CA ILE A 77 -9.17 -4.71 11.61
C ILE A 77 -7.99 -3.74 11.74
N ASN A 78 -6.85 -4.20 12.26
CA ASN A 78 -5.70 -3.32 12.42
C ASN A 78 -5.08 -2.97 11.06
N ALA A 79 -4.95 -3.94 10.14
CA ALA A 79 -4.40 -3.70 8.81
C ALA A 79 -5.25 -2.69 8.03
N THR A 80 -6.57 -2.86 8.06
CA THR A 80 -7.53 -2.01 7.34
C THR A 80 -7.64 -0.63 7.97
N ALA A 81 -7.67 -0.53 9.30
CA ALA A 81 -7.64 0.75 10.00
C ALA A 81 -6.37 1.53 9.68
N THR A 82 -5.19 0.89 9.78
CA THR A 82 -3.93 1.56 9.42
C THR A 82 -3.91 2.00 7.96
N ALA A 83 -4.39 1.18 7.03
CA ALA A 83 -4.46 1.55 5.61
C ALA A 83 -5.39 2.74 5.37
N PHE A 84 -6.53 2.79 6.06
CA PHE A 84 -7.49 3.88 5.98
C PHE A 84 -6.98 5.17 6.62
N ASP A 85 -6.37 5.07 7.80
CA ASP A 85 -5.88 6.22 8.55
C ASP A 85 -4.66 6.88 7.88
N TRP A 86 -3.80 6.08 7.24
CA TRP A 86 -2.56 6.57 6.66
C TRP A 86 -2.70 7.05 5.22
N PHE A 87 -3.59 6.42 4.44
CA PHE A 87 -3.67 6.64 3.00
C PHE A 87 -5.09 7.05 2.60
N PRO A 88 -5.28 8.34 2.28
CA PRO A 88 -6.56 8.85 1.78
C PRO A 88 -7.07 8.05 0.58
N GLN A 89 -8.39 7.99 0.44
CA GLN A 89 -9.01 7.37 -0.73
C GLN A 89 -8.78 8.21 -1.97
N LYS A 90 -8.71 7.55 -3.13
CA LYS A 90 -8.54 8.24 -4.42
C LYS A 90 -9.59 9.34 -4.66
N THR A 91 -10.81 9.13 -4.19
CA THR A 91 -11.93 10.07 -4.33
C THR A 91 -11.85 11.30 -3.42
N GLU A 92 -11.01 11.26 -2.39
CA GLU A 92 -10.83 12.35 -1.41
C GLU A 92 -9.72 13.33 -1.83
N LEU A 93 -8.88 12.93 -2.79
CA LEU A 93 -7.74 13.71 -3.26
C LEU A 93 -8.14 14.58 -4.45
N GLN A 94 -7.91 15.89 -4.34
CA GLN A 94 -8.08 16.82 -5.45
C GLN A 94 -6.99 16.66 -6.52
N ASP A 95 -5.79 16.28 -6.08
CA ASP A 95 -4.62 16.09 -6.90
C ASP A 95 -4.23 14.61 -6.90
N SER A 96 -4.28 14.00 -8.09
CA SER A 96 -4.00 12.58 -8.26
C SER A 96 -2.56 12.19 -7.93
N ASP A 97 -1.61 13.14 -7.94
CA ASP A 97 -0.21 12.85 -7.63
C ASP A 97 -0.01 12.46 -6.16
N TYR A 98 -0.92 12.85 -5.28
CA TYR A 98 -0.89 12.49 -3.85
C TYR A 98 -1.41 11.08 -3.59
N TYR A 99 -2.00 10.42 -4.58
CA TYR A 99 -2.56 9.09 -4.43
C TYR A 99 -1.46 8.03 -4.39
N ILE A 100 -1.35 7.34 -3.25
CA ILE A 100 -0.53 6.15 -3.06
C ILE A 100 -1.48 4.96 -3.02
N GLU A 101 -1.30 3.99 -3.90
CA GLU A 101 -2.16 2.81 -3.94
C GLU A 101 -1.81 1.86 -2.79
N VAL A 102 -2.81 1.51 -1.99
CA VAL A 102 -2.66 0.54 -0.91
C VAL A 102 -3.80 -0.46 -0.90
N TYR A 103 -3.48 -1.69 -0.49
CA TYR A 103 -4.49 -2.71 -0.24
C TYR A 103 -4.03 -3.70 0.83
N VAL A 104 -5.00 -4.28 1.52
CA VAL A 104 -4.76 -5.32 2.53
C VAL A 104 -5.00 -6.68 1.91
N VAL A 105 -4.08 -7.61 2.10
CA VAL A 105 -4.21 -9.01 1.70
C VAL A 105 -4.35 -9.88 2.93
N ALA A 106 -5.41 -10.70 2.97
CA ALA A 106 -5.64 -11.66 4.04
C ALA A 106 -4.88 -12.98 3.80
N PRO A 107 -4.66 -13.81 4.84
CA PRO A 107 -3.95 -15.10 4.70
C PRO A 107 -4.55 -16.06 3.67
N ASN A 108 -5.84 -15.93 3.38
CA ASN A 108 -6.55 -16.72 2.38
C ASN A 108 -6.42 -16.16 0.94
N GLY A 109 -5.63 -15.08 0.74
CA GLY A 109 -5.42 -14.43 -0.54
C GLY A 109 -6.52 -13.46 -0.98
N THR A 110 -7.54 -13.22 -0.14
CA THR A 110 -8.57 -12.21 -0.40
C THR A 110 -8.07 -10.80 -0.10
N ILE A 111 -8.70 -9.79 -0.70
CA ILE A 111 -8.36 -8.37 -0.51
C ILE A 111 -9.54 -7.71 0.23
N PRO A 112 -9.55 -7.69 1.58
CA PRO A 112 -10.64 -7.08 2.36
C PRO A 112 -10.71 -5.55 2.22
N TYR A 113 -9.63 -4.89 1.80
CA TYR A 113 -9.59 -3.42 1.66
C TYR A 113 -8.67 -2.97 0.54
N ASN A 114 -9.06 -1.92 -0.16
CA ASN A 114 -8.22 -1.08 -1.01
C ASN A 114 -8.67 0.40 -0.89
N ASN A 115 -7.77 1.35 -1.16
CA ASN A 115 -8.09 2.77 -1.10
C ASN A 115 -8.56 3.37 -2.45
N LEU A 116 -9.07 2.53 -3.35
CA LEU A 116 -9.58 2.97 -4.65
C LEU A 116 -10.91 3.73 -4.54
N GLY A 117 -11.58 3.70 -3.38
CA GLY A 117 -12.87 4.37 -3.15
C GLY A 117 -14.06 3.64 -3.79
N ILE A 118 -13.89 2.37 -4.18
CA ILE A 118 -14.97 1.55 -4.73
C ILE A 118 -15.54 0.70 -3.58
N THR A 119 -16.73 1.04 -3.08
CA THR A 119 -17.48 0.13 -2.21
C THR A 119 -17.71 -1.19 -2.96
N PRO A 120 -17.25 -2.35 -2.45
CA PRO A 120 -17.61 -3.63 -3.05
C PRO A 120 -19.13 -3.75 -2.99
N THR A 121 -19.78 -3.83 -4.15
CA THR A 121 -21.21 -4.14 -4.23
C THR A 121 -21.41 -5.54 -3.67
N SER A 122 -22.00 -5.60 -2.48
CA SER A 122 -22.56 -6.82 -1.85
C SER A 122 -23.55 -7.51 -2.78
#